data_AF-A0A9W4WXG5-F1
#
_entry.id   AF-A0A9W4WXG5-F1
#
_cell.length_a   1.000
_cell.length_b   1.000
_cell.length_c   1.000
_cell.angle_alpha   90.00
_cell.angle_beta   90.00
_cell.angle_gamma   90.00
#
_symmetry.space_group_name_H-M   'P 1'
#
loop_
_entity.id
_entity.type
_entity.pdbx_description
1 polymer ?
#
loop_
_entity_poly.entity_id
_entity_poly.type
_entity_poly.pdbx_seq_one_letter_code
_entity_poly.pdbx_strand_id
1 'polypeptide(L)'
;MWTLSSGIRPFCNRPHDIKLAAEICFGHRPEIVDGTPNVYNQLMTQCWHSDPLKRPTASQLYELLGSWVTAICDEPTQSELSDQFDIAEEKKFSDLEKNNFNQNIHSNAFYTSRLLYFPELIDSNIDK
;
A
#
# COMPACT_ATOMS: atom_id res chain seq x y z
N MET A 1 2.20 3.47 2.02
CA MET A 1 3.03 2.73 1.05
C MET A 1 2.27 2.46 -0.24
N TRP A 2 1.17 1.70 -0.22
CA TRP A 2 0.42 1.37 -1.46
C TRP A 2 0.05 2.56 -2.34
N THR A 3 -0.55 3.61 -1.76
CA THR A 3 -0.89 4.85 -2.51
C THR A 3 0.30 5.53 -3.18
N LEU A 4 1.50 5.42 -2.60
CA LEU A 4 2.71 6.00 -3.21
C LEU A 4 3.11 5.20 -4.45
N SER A 5 3.02 3.86 -4.37
CA SER A 5 3.29 3.00 -5.52
C SER A 5 2.24 3.21 -6.62
N SER A 6 0.96 3.10 -6.27
CA SER A 6 -0.14 3.12 -7.24
C SER A 6 -0.49 4.51 -7.77
N GLY A 7 -0.24 5.57 -7.00
CA GLY A 7 -0.80 6.90 -7.28
C GLY A 7 -2.33 6.96 -7.13
N ILE A 8 -2.94 5.96 -6.50
CA ILE A 8 -4.40 5.81 -6.35
C ILE A 8 -4.75 5.76 -4.87
N ARG A 9 -5.92 6.30 -4.51
CA ARG A 9 -6.49 6.10 -3.18
C ARG A 9 -7.07 4.68 -3.07
N PRO A 10 -6.75 3.91 -2.01
CA PRO A 10 -7.18 2.52 -1.90
C PRO A 10 -8.70 2.43 -1.84
N PHE A 11 -9.28 1.50 -2.61
CA PHE A 11 -10.73 1.26 -2.67
C PHE A 11 -11.54 2.50 -3.05
N CYS A 12 -11.01 3.39 -3.90
CA CYS A 12 -11.67 4.65 -4.23
C CYS A 12 -12.94 4.52 -5.06
N ASN A 13 -13.13 3.41 -5.75
CA ASN A 13 -14.24 3.15 -6.66
C ASN A 13 -15.50 2.59 -5.99
N ARG A 14 -15.52 2.46 -4.65
CA ARG A 14 -16.61 1.84 -3.90
C ARG A 14 -16.87 2.56 -2.57
N PRO A 15 -18.06 2.40 -1.95
CA PRO A 15 -18.33 2.94 -0.63
C PRO A 15 -17.40 2.35 0.44
N HIS A 16 -17.05 3.17 1.43
CA HIS A 16 -16.37 2.72 2.64
C HIS A 16 -17.39 2.35 3.70
N ASP A 17 -18.05 1.21 3.51
CA ASP A 17 -19.13 0.72 4.37
C ASP A 17 -18.70 -0.52 5.18
N ILE A 18 -19.64 -1.11 5.91
CA ILE A 18 -19.42 -2.32 6.70
C ILE A 18 -18.95 -3.49 5.83
N LYS A 19 -19.38 -3.57 4.56
CA LYS A 19 -18.99 -4.65 3.65
C LYS A 19 -17.50 -4.54 3.34
N LEU A 20 -17.01 -3.37 2.98
CA LEU A 20 -15.57 -3.17 2.75
C LEU A 20 -14.77 -3.41 4.04
N ALA A 21 -15.26 -2.95 5.19
CA ALA A 21 -14.60 -3.18 6.48
C ALA A 21 -14.47 -4.68 6.79
N ALA A 22 -15.55 -5.45 6.59
CA ALA A 22 -15.56 -6.91 6.76
C ALA A 22 -14.54 -7.60 5.85
N GLU A 23 -14.53 -7.26 4.55
CA GLU A 23 -13.58 -7.81 3.59
C GLU A 23 -12.13 -7.56 4.04
N ILE A 24 -11.80 -6.35 4.52
CA ILE A 24 -10.46 -6.01 5.02
C ILE A 24 -10.10 -6.80 6.28
N CYS A 25 -11.05 -6.93 7.23
CA CYS A 25 -10.88 -7.76 8.42
C CYS A 25 -10.59 -9.22 8.06
N PHE A 26 -11.22 -9.73 7.00
CA PHE A 26 -10.98 -11.09 6.47
C PHE A 26 -9.81 -11.18 5.48
N GLY A 27 -8.93 -10.19 5.44
CA GLY A 27 -7.67 -10.26 4.71
C GLY A 27 -7.69 -9.65 3.30
N HIS A 28 -8.77 -9.02 2.88
CA HIS A 28 -8.77 -8.27 1.63
C HIS A 28 -7.75 -7.12 1.70
N ARG A 29 -6.93 -6.99 0.68
CA ARG A 29 -5.89 -5.95 0.54
C ARG A 29 -5.94 -5.39 -0.87
N PRO A 30 -5.47 -4.15 -1.09
CA PRO A 30 -5.28 -3.61 -2.43
C PRO A 30 -4.35 -4.51 -3.26
N GLU A 31 -4.65 -4.64 -4.55
CA GLU A 31 -3.82 -5.41 -5.49
C GLU A 31 -2.45 -4.75 -5.68
N ILE A 32 -1.40 -5.55 -5.82
CA ILE A 32 -0.06 -5.03 -6.12
C ILE A 32 -0.06 -4.48 -7.53
N VAL A 33 0.30 -3.21 -7.67
CA VAL A 33 0.33 -2.54 -8.97
C VAL A 33 1.57 -2.96 -9.73
N ASP A 34 1.38 -3.27 -11.01
CA ASP A 34 2.46 -3.59 -11.93
C ASP A 34 3.50 -2.45 -11.96
N GLY A 35 4.77 -2.79 -11.96
CA GLY A 35 5.87 -1.82 -11.82
C GLY A 35 6.17 -1.38 -10.38
N THR A 36 5.53 -1.95 -9.35
CA THR A 36 6.00 -1.77 -7.97
C THR A 36 7.35 -2.49 -7.79
N PRO A 37 8.42 -1.84 -7.27
CA PRO A 37 9.68 -2.51 -6.95
C PRO A 37 9.46 -3.72 -6.02
N ASN A 38 10.14 -4.84 -6.28
CA ASN A 38 9.92 -6.07 -5.51
C ASN A 38 10.26 -5.88 -4.02
N VAL A 39 11.37 -5.21 -3.71
CA VAL A 39 11.73 -4.82 -2.34
C VAL A 39 10.64 -4.01 -1.64
N TYR A 40 10.00 -3.09 -2.36
CA TYR A 40 8.93 -2.24 -1.82
C TYR A 40 7.64 -3.03 -1.62
N ASN A 41 7.31 -3.94 -2.54
CA ASN A 41 6.18 -4.86 -2.41
C ASN A 41 6.32 -5.76 -1.18
N GLN A 42 7.51 -6.35 -0.98
CA GLN A 42 7.79 -7.18 0.20
C GLN A 42 7.62 -6.38 1.50
N LEU A 43 8.18 -5.17 1.58
CA LEU A 43 8.02 -4.31 2.75
C LEU A 43 6.55 -3.92 3.00
N MET A 44 5.86 -3.49 1.94
CA MET A 44 4.45 -3.11 2.01
C MET A 44 3.57 -4.27 2.47
N THR A 45 3.85 -5.49 1.98
CA THR A 45 3.08 -6.67 2.34
C THR A 45 3.33 -7.15 3.76
N GLN A 46 4.54 -6.97 4.29
CA GLN A 46 4.83 -7.18 5.70
C GLN A 46 4.09 -6.18 6.60
N CYS A 47 3.97 -4.91 6.18
CA CYS A 47 3.28 -3.87 6.97
C CYS A 47 1.80 -4.16 7.22
N TRP A 48 1.12 -4.85 6.31
CA TRP A 48 -0.31 -5.18 6.44
C TRP A 48 -0.57 -6.67 6.72
N HIS A 49 0.45 -7.38 7.20
CA HIS A 49 0.36 -8.80 7.56
C HIS A 49 -0.80 -9.03 8.54
N SER A 50 -1.53 -10.15 8.38
CA SER A 50 -2.70 -10.49 9.20
C SER A 50 -2.33 -10.58 10.68
N ASP A 51 -1.32 -11.38 10.98
CA ASP A 51 -0.67 -11.44 12.30
C ASP A 51 0.09 -10.13 12.60
N PRO A 52 -0.32 -9.36 13.63
CA PRO A 52 0.34 -8.11 14.02
C PRO A 52 1.79 -8.29 14.46
N LEU A 53 2.18 -9.45 15.00
CA LEU A 53 3.54 -9.71 15.47
C LEU A 53 4.56 -9.83 14.34
N LYS A 54 4.08 -10.09 13.11
CA LYS A 54 4.91 -10.16 11.90
C LYS A 54 5.06 -8.81 11.20
N ARG A 55 4.41 -7.76 11.70
CA ARG A 55 4.53 -6.42 11.13
C ARG A 55 5.82 -5.76 11.63
N PRO A 56 6.54 -5.04 10.76
CA PRO A 56 7.70 -4.26 11.20
C PRO A 56 7.26 -3.13 12.13
N THR A 57 8.09 -2.83 13.10
CA THR A 57 7.95 -1.65 13.95
C THR A 57 8.27 -0.38 13.17
N ALA A 58 7.80 0.76 13.66
CA ALA A 58 8.14 2.05 13.07
C ALA A 58 9.66 2.31 13.03
N SER A 59 10.42 1.87 14.04
CA SER A 59 11.89 2.00 14.06
C SER A 59 12.54 1.21 12.94
N GLN A 60 12.14 -0.06 12.77
CA GLN A 60 12.64 -0.91 11.68
C GLN A 60 12.32 -0.32 10.30
N LEU A 61 11.12 0.24 10.13
CA LEU A 61 10.76 0.93 8.89
C LEU A 61 11.63 2.16 8.65
N TYR A 62 11.87 2.97 9.68
CA TYR A 62 12.71 4.16 9.59
C TYR A 62 14.16 3.81 9.19
N GLU A 63 14.76 2.84 9.85
CA GLU A 63 16.12 2.37 9.56
C GLU A 63 16.23 1.80 8.14
N LEU A 64 15.30 0.93 7.76
CA LEU A 64 15.31 0.31 6.43
C LEU A 64 15.12 1.35 5.32
N LEU A 65 14.10 2.20 5.42
CA LEU A 65 13.84 3.23 4.41
C LEU A 65 14.98 4.26 4.36
N GLY A 66 15.57 4.61 5.50
CA GLY A 66 16.76 5.46 5.56
C GLY A 66 17.93 4.83 4.81
N SER A 67 18.20 3.55 5.02
CA SER A 67 19.26 2.84 4.31
C SER A 67 19.05 2.82 2.78
N TRP A 68 17.80 2.70 2.33
CA TRP A 68 17.48 2.77 0.90
C TRP A 68 17.73 4.17 0.33
N VAL A 69 17.29 5.21 1.04
CA VAL A 69 17.53 6.60 0.61
C VAL A 69 19.03 6.87 0.51
N THR A 70 19.82 6.47 1.50
CA THR A 70 21.27 6.66 1.45
C THR A 70 21.90 5.91 0.26
N ALA A 71 21.53 4.65 0.04
CA ALA A 71 22.08 3.84 -1.05
C ALA A 71 21.69 4.32 -2.46
N ILE A 72 20.50 4.91 -2.61
CA ILE A 72 19.97 5.35 -3.92
C ILE A 72 20.32 6.82 -4.21
N CYS A 73 20.28 7.69 -3.20
CA CYS A 73 20.35 9.14 -3.39
C CYS A 73 21.67 9.77 -2.92
N ASP A 74 22.18 9.36 -1.75
CA ASP A 74 23.33 10.04 -1.12
C ASP A 74 24.67 9.44 -1.56
N GLU A 75 24.72 8.12 -1.69
CA GLU A 75 25.88 7.34 -2.13
C GLU A 75 25.48 6.41 -3.28
N PRO A 76 25.07 6.95 -4.45
CA PRO A 76 24.53 6.16 -5.54
C PRO A 76 25.59 5.20 -6.08
N THR A 77 25.46 3.94 -5.70
CA THR A 77 26.22 2.82 -6.27
C THR A 77 25.22 1.92 -6.98
N GLN A 78 25.57 1.48 -8.19
CA GLN A 78 24.72 0.55 -8.91
C GLN A 78 24.58 -0.73 -8.09
N SER A 79 23.32 -1.07 -7.79
CA SER A 79 22.95 -2.20 -6.96
C SER A 79 21.60 -2.75 -7.41
N GLU A 80 21.30 -3.99 -7.02
CA GLU A 80 19.97 -4.57 -7.29
C GLU A 80 18.84 -3.72 -6.69
N LEU A 81 19.12 -3.01 -5.59
CA LEU A 81 18.18 -2.07 -4.99
C LEU A 81 17.90 -0.90 -5.93
N SER A 82 18.94 -0.17 -6.38
CA SER A 82 18.77 0.98 -7.28
C SER A 82 18.11 0.58 -8.59
N ASP A 83 18.57 -0.54 -9.19
CA ASP A 83 18.03 -1.03 -10.47
C ASP A 83 16.52 -1.30 -10.39
N GLN A 84 16.03 -1.86 -9.27
CA GLN A 84 14.59 -2.09 -9.08
C GLN A 84 13.77 -0.80 -9.04
N PHE A 85 14.31 0.28 -8.45
CA PHE A 85 13.62 1.56 -8.38
C PHE A 85 13.68 2.30 -9.73
N ASP A 86 14.81 2.25 -10.44
CA ASP A 86 14.96 2.85 -11.77
C ASP A 86 14.00 2.21 -12.78
N ILE A 87 13.93 0.87 -12.84
CA ILE A 87 13.00 0.13 -13.71
C ILE A 87 11.54 0.48 -13.39
N ALA A 88 11.20 0.60 -12.09
CA ALA A 88 9.86 0.96 -11.66
C ALA A 88 9.49 2.39 -12.09
N GLU A 89 10.44 3.33 -12.01
CA GLU A 89 10.26 4.70 -12.43
C GLU A 89 10.05 4.81 -13.95
N GLU A 90 10.91 4.18 -14.77
CA GLU A 90 10.78 4.15 -16.23
C GLU A 90 9.42 3.61 -16.69
N LYS A 91 8.96 2.53 -16.04
CA LYS A 91 7.64 1.95 -16.30
C LYS A 91 6.52 2.92 -15.95
N LYS A 92 6.61 3.57 -14.78
CA LYS A 92 5.60 4.54 -14.34
C LYS A 92 5.51 5.72 -15.30
N PHE A 93 6.64 6.23 -15.79
CA PHE A 93 6.67 7.25 -16.85
C PHE A 93 6.00 6.78 -18.14
N SER A 94 6.32 5.56 -18.58
CA SER A 94 5.71 4.96 -19.78
C SER A 94 4.18 4.78 -19.65
N ASP A 95 3.69 4.47 -18.45
CA ASP A 95 2.26 4.29 -18.17
C ASP A 95 1.54 5.64 -18.02
N LEU A 96 2.23 6.69 -17.56
CA LEU A 96 1.69 8.06 -17.50
C LEU A 96 1.39 8.61 -18.90
N GLU A 97 2.30 8.40 -19.86
CA GLU A 97 2.13 8.87 -21.25
C GLU A 97 0.92 8.24 -21.95
N LYS A 98 0.50 7.04 -21.51
CA LYS A 98 -0.57 6.26 -22.13
C LYS A 98 -1.95 6.53 -21.52
N ASN A 99 -2.02 7.11 -20.32
CA ASN A 99 -3.25 7.12 -19.52
C ASN A 99 -3.86 8.52 -19.32
N ASN A 100 -5.16 8.64 -19.60
CA ASN A 100 -6.00 9.70 -19.05
C ASN A 100 -6.46 9.29 -17.64
N PHE A 101 -5.90 9.91 -16.60
CA PHE A 101 -6.23 9.65 -15.18
C PHE A 101 -7.66 10.08 -14.82
N ASN A 102 -8.65 9.29 -15.24
CA ASN A 102 -10.02 9.40 -14.73
C ASN A 102 -10.23 8.36 -13.63
N GLN A 103 -9.80 8.69 -12.41
CA GLN A 103 -10.17 7.90 -11.24
C GLN A 103 -11.57 8.31 -10.79
N ASN A 104 -12.56 7.45 -11.06
CA ASN A 104 -13.90 7.62 -10.51
C ASN A 104 -13.87 7.37 -9.00
N ILE A 105 -13.85 8.44 -8.21
CA ILE A 105 -13.97 8.38 -6.76
C ILE A 105 -15.45 8.27 -6.40
N HIS A 106 -15.81 7.18 -5.72
CA HIS A 106 -17.15 6.99 -5.21
C HIS A 106 -17.47 8.04 -4.14
N SER A 107 -18.67 8.63 -4.18
CA SER A 107 -19.08 9.70 -3.26
C SER A 107 -19.00 9.32 -1.78
N ASN A 108 -19.18 8.02 -1.48
CA ASN A 108 -19.06 7.46 -0.13
C ASN A 108 -17.68 6.84 0.17
N ALA A 109 -16.63 7.21 -0.56
CA ALA A 109 -15.24 6.87 -0.23
C ALA A 109 -14.61 7.98 0.61
N PHE A 110 -14.37 7.72 1.90
CA PHE A 110 -13.93 8.72 2.88
C PHE A 110 -12.48 8.50 3.30
N TYR A 111 -11.65 9.53 3.17
CA TYR A 111 -10.21 9.50 3.54
C TYR A 111 -9.88 10.42 4.71
N THR A 112 -10.91 10.98 5.34
CA THR A 112 -10.81 11.75 6.58
C THR A 112 -11.19 10.86 7.75
N SER A 113 -10.66 11.19 8.93
CA SER A 113 -10.99 10.47 10.17
C SER A 113 -12.49 10.53 10.45
N ARG A 114 -13.08 9.39 10.79
CA ARG A 114 -14.47 9.25 11.24
C ARG A 114 -14.62 8.00 12.09
N LEU A 115 -15.63 8.00 12.97
CA LEU A 115 -15.97 6.81 13.75
C LEU A 115 -16.53 5.72 12.82
N LEU A 116 -15.93 4.53 12.87
CA LEU A 116 -16.48 3.32 12.28
C LEU A 116 -17.10 2.48 13.39
N TYR A 117 -18.41 2.32 13.38
CA TYR A 117 -19.14 1.54 14.37
C TYR A 117 -19.93 0.45 13.65
N PHE A 118 -19.37 -0.77 13.70
CA PHE A 118 -19.91 -1.97 13.06
C PHE A 118 -19.96 -3.10 14.09
N PRO A 119 -20.90 -3.07 15.05
CA PRO A 119 -20.98 -4.07 16.12
C PRO A 119 -21.07 -5.50 15.57
N GLU A 120 -21.65 -5.69 14.40
CA GLU A 120 -21.81 -6.98 13.73
C GLU A 120 -20.48 -7.64 13.35
N LEU A 121 -19.39 -6.86 13.23
CA LEU A 121 -18.05 -7.39 12.95
C LEU A 121 -17.29 -7.79 14.22
N ILE A 122 -17.69 -7.30 15.38
CA ILE A 122 -17.02 -7.58 16.65
C ILE A 122 -17.32 -9.02 17.08
N ASP A 123 -18.58 -9.45 16.95
CA ASP A 123 -19.03 -10.77 17.38
C ASP A 123 -18.43 -11.92 16.53
N SER A 124 -18.14 -11.65 15.25
CA SER A 124 -17.59 -12.64 14.32
C SER A 124 -16.11 -13.03 14.56
N ASN A 125 -15.39 -12.30 15.40
CA ASN A 125 -13.97 -12.55 15.72
C ASN A 125 -13.76 -13.35 17.02
N ILE A 126 -14.84 -13.77 17.71
CA ILE A 126 -14.75 -14.45 19.02
C ILE A 126 -14.67 -15.99 18.87
N ASP A 127 -15.04 -16.54 17.70
CA ASP A 127 -15.12 -17.99 17.48
C ASP A 127 -14.04 -18.59 16.53
N LYS A 128 -12.86 -17.95 16.39
CA LYS A 128 -11.74 -18.50 15.59
C LYS A 128 -10.39 -18.38 16.27
#